data_AF-A0A6J6JEM8-F1
#
_entry.id   AF-A0A6J6JEM8-F1
#
_cell.length_a   1.000
_cell.length_b   1.000
_cell.length_c   1.000
_cell.angle_alpha   90.00
_cell.angle_beta   90.00
_cell.angle_gamma   90.00
#
_symmetry.space_group_name_H-M   'P 1'
#
loop_
_entity.id
_entity.type
_entity.pdbx_description
1 polymer ?
#
loop_
_entity_poly.entity_id
_entity_poly.type
_entity_poly.pdbx_seq_one_letter_code
_entity_poly.pdbx_strand_id
1 'polypeptide(L)'
;MKLIAISLASVVLLTGCSSILGGDSEADVKACEQLVSLTSAENLNLDALDVANLASEIRSKASSVAGEDFAGRIEALAAELETDPINTAATATIAGEIALRCAVVGVTFDLSGVTSVLG
;
A
#
# COMPACT_ATOMS: atom_id res chain seq x y z
N MET A 1 27.45 11.36 37.93
CA MET A 1 26.20 11.34 37.15
C MET A 1 26.48 10.54 35.89
N LYS A 2 25.84 9.38 35.71
CA LYS A 2 26.11 8.43 34.62
C LYS A 2 25.39 8.89 33.36
N LEU A 3 26.14 9.16 32.29
CA LEU A 3 25.61 9.40 30.95
C LEU A 3 25.24 8.05 30.34
N ILE A 4 23.94 7.84 30.11
CA ILE A 4 23.41 6.65 29.45
C ILE A 4 23.68 6.82 27.95
N ALA A 5 24.65 6.06 27.45
CA ALA A 5 24.87 5.90 26.02
C ALA A 5 23.66 5.16 25.43
N ILE A 6 22.78 5.89 24.75
CA ILE A 6 21.72 5.30 23.93
C ILE A 6 22.41 4.76 22.68
N SER A 7 22.73 3.47 22.72
CA SER A 7 23.26 2.71 21.59
C SER A 7 22.21 2.65 20.47
N LEU A 8 22.31 3.55 19.49
CA LEU A 8 21.71 3.40 18.16
C LEU A 8 22.44 2.25 17.42
N ALA A 9 22.11 1.01 17.74
CA ALA A 9 22.58 -0.15 16.98
C ALA A 9 21.67 -1.36 17.25
N SER A 10 20.41 -1.23 16.88
CA SER A 10 19.53 -2.39 16.69
C SER A 10 19.06 -2.41 15.24
N VAL A 11 20.02 -2.45 14.31
CA VAL A 11 19.82 -3.19 13.06
C VAL A 11 19.82 -4.65 13.47
N VAL A 12 18.70 -5.09 14.04
CA VAL A 12 18.42 -6.50 14.21
C VAL A 12 18.33 -7.04 12.80
N LEU A 13 19.32 -7.85 12.45
CA LEU A 13 19.33 -8.74 11.30
C LEU A 13 18.00 -9.52 11.26
N LEU A 14 17.02 -8.99 10.54
CA LEU A 14 15.75 -9.65 10.19
C LEU A 14 15.94 -10.63 9.02
N THR A 15 17.15 -11.12 8.78
CA THR A 15 17.44 -12.16 7.78
C THR A 15 17.01 -13.56 8.23
N GLY A 16 15.99 -13.67 9.09
CA GLY A 16 15.62 -14.92 9.77
C GLY A 16 14.12 -15.17 9.97
N CYS A 17 13.22 -14.35 9.44
CA CYS A 17 11.77 -14.59 9.51
C CYS A 17 11.19 -15.22 8.23
N SER A 18 11.97 -16.01 7.48
CA SER A 18 11.51 -16.66 6.24
C SER A 18 10.53 -17.84 6.43
N SER A 19 9.88 -17.99 7.59
CA SER A 19 9.05 -19.18 7.87
C SER A 19 7.79 -18.97 8.71
N ILE A 20 7.39 -17.73 9.02
CA ILE A 20 6.17 -17.46 9.81
C ILE A 20 5.02 -16.82 9.02
N LEU A 21 5.29 -16.42 7.78
CA LEU A 21 4.36 -15.73 6.90
C LEU A 21 4.02 -16.67 5.73
N GLY A 22 3.22 -17.69 6.04
CA GLY A 22 2.80 -18.73 5.11
C GLY A 22 1.92 -18.19 3.98
N GLY A 23 2.02 -18.79 2.78
CA GLY A 23 1.05 -18.77 1.69
C GLY A 23 0.61 -17.38 1.18
N ASP A 24 -0.22 -16.69 1.95
CA ASP A 24 -0.78 -15.37 1.67
C ASP A 24 0.27 -14.28 1.56
N SER A 25 1.43 -14.43 2.21
CA SER A 25 2.44 -13.37 2.19
C SER A 25 3.10 -13.18 0.83
N GLU A 26 3.20 -14.21 -0.01
CA GLU A 26 3.77 -14.02 -1.36
C GLU A 26 2.76 -13.37 -2.32
N ALA A 27 1.47 -13.66 -2.14
CA ALA A 27 0.37 -13.01 -2.86
C ALA A 27 0.25 -11.53 -2.43
N ASP A 28 0.30 -11.27 -1.13
CA ASP A 28 0.26 -9.92 -0.56
C ASP A 28 1.48 -9.08 -0.98
N VAL A 29 2.68 -9.68 -1.04
CA VAL A 29 3.87 -8.99 -1.60
C VAL A 29 3.60 -8.54 -3.03
N LYS A 30 3.15 -9.45 -3.91
CA LYS A 30 2.89 -9.12 -5.31
C LYS A 30 1.82 -8.04 -5.45
N ALA A 31 0.73 -8.15 -4.70
CA ALA A 31 -0.33 -7.15 -4.70
C ALA A 31 0.18 -5.77 -4.24
N CYS A 32 0.99 -5.73 -3.18
CA CYS A 32 1.61 -4.49 -2.70
C CYS A 32 2.60 -3.89 -3.72
N GLU A 33 3.41 -4.71 -4.41
CA GLU A 33 4.29 -4.24 -5.48
C GLU A 33 3.48 -3.65 -6.66
N GLN A 34 2.36 -4.26 -7.02
CA GLN A 34 1.46 -3.72 -8.06
C GLN A 34 0.86 -2.38 -7.63
N LEU A 35 0.39 -2.28 -6.38
CA LEU A 35 -0.13 -1.02 -5.83
C LEU A 35 0.92 0.09 -5.88
N VAL A 36 2.14 -0.18 -5.42
CA VAL A 36 3.25 0.80 -5.47
C VAL A 36 3.53 1.23 -6.90
N SER A 37 3.61 0.28 -7.83
CA SER A 37 3.84 0.60 -9.24
C SER A 37 2.76 1.55 -9.78
N LEU A 38 1.49 1.27 -9.50
CA LEU A 38 0.36 2.07 -9.96
C LEU A 38 0.26 3.46 -9.32
N THR A 39 0.66 3.59 -8.05
CA THR A 39 0.57 4.86 -7.29
C THR A 39 1.90 5.62 -7.24
N SER A 40 2.95 5.11 -7.88
CA SER A 40 4.23 5.81 -7.99
C SER A 40 4.08 7.09 -8.81
N ALA A 41 4.66 8.17 -8.32
CA ALA A 41 4.63 9.49 -8.97
C ALA A 41 5.14 9.47 -10.42
N GLU A 42 5.99 8.50 -10.79
CA GLU A 42 6.48 8.31 -12.17
C GLU A 42 5.40 7.76 -13.12
N ASN A 43 4.45 6.97 -12.61
CA ASN A 43 3.32 6.43 -13.39
C ASN A 43 2.08 7.32 -13.33
N LEU A 44 1.99 8.21 -12.34
CA LEU A 44 0.92 9.18 -12.21
C LEU A 44 1.22 10.41 -13.08
N ASN A 45 0.61 10.48 -14.25
CA ASN A 45 0.59 11.72 -15.01
C ASN A 45 -0.35 12.73 -14.33
N LEU A 46 0.21 13.68 -13.59
CA LEU A 46 -0.52 14.64 -12.74
C LEU A 46 -1.50 15.52 -13.56
N ASP A 47 -1.22 15.77 -14.84
CA ASP A 47 -2.08 16.54 -15.73
C ASP A 47 -3.22 15.72 -16.37
N ALA A 48 -3.18 14.39 -16.26
CA ALA A 48 -4.10 13.46 -16.91
C ALA A 48 -4.57 12.32 -16.00
N LEU A 49 -4.51 12.50 -14.68
CA LEU A 49 -4.83 11.44 -13.74
C LEU A 49 -6.33 11.12 -13.79
N ASP A 50 -6.66 9.99 -14.44
CA ASP A 50 -7.99 9.43 -14.45
C ASP A 50 -8.15 8.48 -13.25
N VAL A 51 -8.85 8.95 -12.22
CA VAL A 51 -9.06 8.18 -10.98
C VAL A 51 -9.89 6.92 -11.22
N ALA A 52 -10.84 6.96 -12.16
CA ALA A 52 -11.63 5.79 -12.50
C ALA A 52 -10.75 4.73 -13.20
N ASN A 53 -9.83 5.16 -14.06
CA ASN A 53 -8.84 4.27 -14.65
C ASN A 53 -7.87 3.72 -13.58
N LEU A 54 -7.40 4.54 -12.64
CA LEU A 54 -6.55 4.09 -11.53
C LEU A 54 -7.26 3.05 -10.65
N ALA A 55 -8.52 3.28 -10.28
CA ALA A 55 -9.33 2.34 -9.51
C ALA A 55 -9.52 1.01 -10.27
N SER A 56 -9.78 1.08 -11.57
CA SER A 56 -9.87 -0.09 -12.45
C SER A 56 -8.55 -0.88 -12.50
N GLU A 57 -7.42 -0.19 -12.65
CA GLU A 57 -6.08 -0.80 -12.66
C GLU A 57 -5.72 -1.43 -11.31
N ILE A 58 -6.04 -0.76 -10.19
CA ILE A 58 -5.86 -1.31 -8.84
C ILE A 58 -6.65 -2.61 -8.68
N ARG A 59 -7.91 -2.63 -9.12
CA ARG A 59 -8.75 -3.83 -9.09
C ARG A 59 -8.18 -4.93 -9.99
N SER A 60 -7.82 -4.61 -11.22
CA SER A 60 -7.36 -5.60 -12.19
C SER A 60 -5.98 -6.17 -11.88
N LYS A 61 -5.07 -5.39 -11.30
CA LYS A 61 -3.66 -5.78 -11.16
C LYS A 61 -3.26 -6.13 -9.73
N ALA A 62 -3.83 -5.47 -8.72
CA ALA A 62 -3.49 -5.73 -7.33
C ALA A 62 -4.49 -6.67 -6.64
N SER A 63 -5.80 -6.45 -6.77
CA SER A 63 -6.80 -7.33 -6.14
C SER A 63 -6.75 -8.76 -6.70
N SER A 64 -6.57 -8.90 -8.02
CA SER A 64 -6.55 -10.21 -8.71
C SER A 64 -5.42 -11.16 -8.28
N VAL A 65 -4.39 -10.64 -7.60
CA VAL A 65 -3.22 -11.41 -7.16
C VAL A 65 -3.05 -11.42 -5.64
N ALA A 66 -3.91 -10.72 -4.89
CA ALA A 66 -3.87 -10.64 -3.43
C ALA A 66 -4.53 -11.86 -2.77
N GLY A 67 -4.18 -12.13 -1.50
CA GLY A 67 -4.95 -13.06 -0.67
C GLY A 67 -6.39 -12.56 -0.44
N GLU A 68 -7.34 -13.45 -0.17
CA GLU A 68 -8.79 -13.16 -0.18
C GLU A 68 -9.18 -11.95 0.72
N ASP A 69 -8.66 -11.89 1.95
CA ASP A 69 -8.86 -10.77 2.88
C ASP A 69 -8.23 -9.46 2.39
N PHE A 70 -7.08 -9.53 1.72
CA PHE A 70 -6.38 -8.34 1.24
C PHE A 70 -7.00 -7.81 -0.06
N ALA A 71 -7.42 -8.71 -0.95
CA ALA A 71 -8.19 -8.39 -2.15
C ALA A 71 -9.44 -7.57 -1.80
N GLY A 72 -10.20 -7.98 -0.76
CA GLY A 72 -11.38 -7.24 -0.31
C GLY A 72 -11.09 -5.79 0.12
N ARG A 73 -9.93 -5.53 0.73
CA ARG A 73 -9.51 -4.16 1.08
C ARG A 73 -9.07 -3.35 -0.13
N ILE A 74 -8.39 -3.98 -1.09
CA ILE A 74 -8.00 -3.35 -2.35
C ILE A 74 -9.24 -2.97 -3.18
N GLU A 75 -10.25 -3.84 -3.22
CA GLU A 75 -11.52 -3.54 -3.87
C GLU A 75 -12.27 -2.38 -3.20
N ALA A 76 -12.27 -2.34 -1.86
CA ALA A 76 -12.85 -1.22 -1.12
C ALA A 76 -12.14 0.10 -1.45
N LEU A 77 -10.80 0.09 -1.55
CA LEU A 77 -10.05 1.28 -1.97
C LEU A 77 -10.47 1.73 -3.38
N ALA A 78 -10.54 0.80 -4.33
CA ALA A 78 -10.97 1.11 -5.70
C ALA A 78 -12.40 1.68 -5.75
N ALA A 79 -13.32 1.11 -4.97
CA ALA A 79 -14.70 1.59 -4.89
C ALA A 79 -14.82 3.01 -4.30
N GLU A 80 -14.04 3.31 -3.24
CA GLU A 80 -14.01 4.67 -2.67
C GLU A 80 -13.42 5.68 -3.64
N LEU A 81 -12.34 5.33 -4.36
CA LEU A 81 -11.75 6.16 -5.40
C LEU A 81 -12.74 6.47 -6.54
N GLU A 82 -13.61 5.52 -6.91
CA GLU A 82 -14.66 5.71 -7.91
C GLU A 82 -15.84 6.55 -7.39
N THR A 83 -16.16 6.45 -6.10
CA THR A 83 -17.35 7.07 -5.50
C THR A 83 -17.14 8.54 -5.20
N ASP A 84 -16.03 8.87 -4.54
CA ASP A 84 -15.70 10.25 -4.21
C ASP A 84 -14.18 10.40 -4.09
N PRO A 85 -13.49 10.74 -5.20
CA PRO A 85 -12.04 10.91 -5.21
C PRO A 85 -11.54 12.03 -4.27
N ILE A 86 -12.44 12.90 -3.79
CA ILE A 86 -12.16 14.02 -2.88
C ILE A 86 -12.51 13.66 -1.41
N ASN A 87 -13.27 12.57 -1.17
CA ASN A 87 -13.54 12.09 0.19
C ASN A 87 -12.31 11.39 0.77
N THR A 88 -11.35 12.22 1.17
CA THR A 88 -10.04 11.80 1.65
C THR A 88 -10.11 10.96 2.92
N ALA A 89 -11.16 11.05 3.74
CA ALA A 89 -11.19 10.36 5.04
C ALA A 89 -11.38 8.83 4.92
N ALA A 90 -12.34 8.38 4.12
CA ALA A 90 -12.59 6.95 3.90
C ALA A 90 -11.44 6.32 3.10
N THR A 91 -11.04 6.97 2.00
CA THR A 91 -9.91 6.55 1.18
C THR A 91 -8.61 6.49 1.97
N ALA A 92 -8.29 7.49 2.80
CA ALA A 92 -7.08 7.48 3.63
C ALA A 92 -7.11 6.38 4.70
N THR A 93 -8.28 6.09 5.27
CA THR A 93 -8.42 5.01 6.24
C THR A 93 -8.08 3.66 5.59
N ILE A 94 -8.69 3.34 4.46
CA ILE A 94 -8.45 2.08 3.74
C ILE A 94 -7.00 2.02 3.24
N ALA A 95 -6.49 3.12 2.68
CA ALA A 95 -5.10 3.20 2.22
C ALA A 95 -4.10 2.98 3.38
N GLY A 96 -4.39 3.49 4.57
CA GLY A 96 -3.57 3.27 5.76
C GLY A 96 -3.56 1.80 6.21
N GLU A 97 -4.69 1.12 6.11
CA GLU A 97 -4.79 -0.32 6.42
C GLU A 97 -4.03 -1.17 5.40
N ILE A 98 -4.10 -0.81 4.11
CA ILE A 98 -3.31 -1.42 3.04
C ILE A 98 -1.82 -1.16 3.27
N ALA A 99 -1.43 0.06 3.62
CA ALA A 99 -0.04 0.41 3.92
C ALA A 99 0.51 -0.40 5.10
N LEU A 100 -0.28 -0.61 6.15
CA LEU A 100 0.09 -1.48 7.27
C LEU A 100 0.34 -2.91 6.79
N ARG A 101 -0.55 -3.45 5.96
CA ARG A 101 -0.43 -4.82 5.44
C ARG A 101 0.81 -4.96 4.56
N CYS A 102 1.07 -3.99 3.68
CA CYS A 102 2.26 -3.95 2.85
C CYS A 102 3.55 -3.86 3.69
N ALA A 103 3.55 -3.05 4.75
CA ALA A 103 4.71 -2.92 5.64
C ALA A 103 5.05 -4.23 6.36
N VAL A 104 4.03 -5.02 6.75
CA VAL A 104 4.23 -6.34 7.36
C VAL A 104 4.94 -7.30 6.41
N VAL A 105 4.70 -7.19 5.10
CA VAL A 105 5.37 -7.99 4.07
C VAL A 105 6.61 -7.32 3.46
N GLY A 106 7.05 -6.19 4.03
CA GLY A 106 8.29 -5.50 3.63
C GLY A 106 8.17 -4.57 2.41
N VAL A 107 6.95 -4.25 1.96
CA VAL A 107 6.69 -3.32 0.85
C VAL A 107 6.15 -1.99 1.41
N THR A 108 6.74 -0.87 0.99
CA THR A 108 6.24 0.46 1.41
C THR A 108 5.21 0.96 0.39
N PHE A 109 3.96 1.04 0.79
CA PHE A 109 2.87 1.62 0.00
C PHE A 109 2.47 2.98 0.55
N ASP A 110 2.34 3.96 -0.34
CA ASP A 110 1.89 5.31 -0.01
C ASP A 110 0.92 5.80 -1.09
N LEU A 111 -0.23 6.32 -0.64
CA LEU A 111 -1.26 6.91 -1.50
C LEU A 111 -1.16 8.45 -1.53
N SER A 112 -0.23 9.05 -0.78
CA SER A 112 -0.13 10.51 -0.64
C SER A 112 0.16 11.19 -1.98
N GLY A 113 0.85 10.51 -2.90
CA GLY A 113 1.07 10.98 -4.26
C GLY A 113 -0.23 11.15 -5.07
N VAL A 114 -1.21 10.26 -4.88
CA VAL A 114 -2.52 10.34 -5.54
C VAL A 114 -3.38 11.40 -4.86
N THR A 115 -3.46 11.40 -3.52
CA THR A 115 -4.31 12.36 -2.79
C THR A 115 -3.83 13.80 -2.94
N SER A 116 -2.52 14.04 -3.02
CA SER A 116 -1.96 15.38 -3.24
C SER A 116 -2.34 15.97 -4.61
N VAL A 117 -2.69 15.12 -5.59
CA VAL A 117 -3.16 15.54 -6.92
C VAL A 117 -4.65 15.85 -6.90
N LEU A 118 -5.42 15.12 -6.08
CA LEU A 118 -6.88 15.23 -6.04
C LEU A 118 -7.38 16.39 -5.17
N GLY A 119 -6.54 16.91 -4.25
CA GLY A 119 -6.81 18.12 -3.46
C GLY A 119 -6.97 17.85 -1.97
#